data_AF-A0A6J2Y9Y0-F1
#
_entry.id   AF-A0A6J2Y9Y0-F1
#
_cell.length_a   1.000
_cell.length_b   1.000
_cell.length_c   1.000
_cell.angle_alpha   90.00
_cell.angle_beta   90.00
_cell.angle_gamma   90.00
#
_symmetry.space_group_name_H-M   'P 1'
#
loop_
_entity.id
_entity.type
_entity.pdbx_description
1 polymer ?
#
loop_
_entity_poly.entity_id
_entity_poly.type
_entity_poly.pdbx_seq_one_letter_code
_entity_poly.pdbx_strand_id
1 'polypeptide(L)'
;GDQNPDGVITFEIRAHELVDGVRGNDPLTVTAALAVVKILDVNDEPPQFNRREYFVEIPENIPEGSALPELNMSVTDPDEGNNSAFSLELNDISGAFIIEPKQAVGSANVTIRVANSSLDYEDPNRRKFIILAVAREMYTEQKLSSTATITVS
;
A
#
# COMPACT_ATOMS: atom_id res chain seq x y z
N GLY A 1 -15.06 -27.41 -2.52
CA GLY A 1 -14.20 -26.65 -1.63
C GLY A 1 -12.89 -26.49 -2.32
N ASP A 2 -12.77 -25.46 -3.14
CA ASP A 2 -11.52 -25.07 -3.78
C ASP A 2 -11.24 -23.65 -3.31
N GLN A 3 -10.33 -23.54 -2.34
CA GLN A 3 -9.73 -22.29 -1.95
C GLN A 3 -8.48 -22.17 -2.83
N ASN A 4 -8.60 -21.44 -3.93
CA ASN A 4 -7.48 -21.08 -4.78
C ASN A 4 -7.01 -19.68 -4.34
N PRO A 5 -6.02 -19.58 -3.44
CA PRO A 5 -5.66 -18.33 -2.79
C PRO A 5 -5.06 -17.29 -3.75
N ASP A 6 -4.63 -17.70 -4.95
CA ASP A 6 -3.94 -16.82 -5.90
C ASP A 6 -4.85 -16.33 -7.05
N GLY A 7 -6.13 -16.71 -7.05
CA GLY A 7 -7.10 -16.37 -8.11
C GLY A 7 -6.81 -16.99 -9.48
N VAL A 8 -5.87 -17.94 -9.59
CA VAL A 8 -5.43 -18.54 -10.86
C VAL A 8 -6.22 -19.81 -11.22
N ILE A 9 -7.16 -19.72 -12.15
CA ILE A 9 -7.88 -20.88 -12.68
C ILE A 9 -7.19 -21.37 -13.95
N THR A 10 -6.78 -22.65 -13.96
CA THR A 10 -6.20 -23.28 -15.16
C THR A 10 -7.21 -24.22 -15.80
N PHE A 11 -7.48 -24.01 -17.10
CA PHE A 11 -8.33 -24.86 -17.92
C PHE A 11 -7.48 -25.67 -18.91
N GLU A 12 -7.75 -26.96 -19.03
CA GLU A 12 -7.28 -27.76 -20.16
C GLU A 12 -8.34 -27.69 -21.28
N ILE A 13 -8.02 -26.96 -22.35
CA ILE A 13 -8.90 -26.83 -23.52
C ILE A 13 -8.50 -27.90 -24.52
N ARG A 14 -9.42 -28.81 -24.85
CA ARG A 14 -9.23 -29.84 -25.86
C ARG A 14 -10.05 -29.55 -27.11
N ALA A 15 -9.37 -29.48 -28.26
CA ALA A 15 -10.00 -29.47 -29.57
C ALA A 15 -10.00 -30.89 -30.16
N HIS A 16 -11.11 -31.29 -30.76
CA HIS A 16 -11.24 -32.53 -31.53
C HIS A 16 -11.63 -32.20 -32.97
N GLU A 17 -11.06 -32.91 -33.93
CA GLU A 17 -11.54 -32.87 -35.30
C GLU A 17 -12.96 -33.46 -35.41
N LEU A 18 -13.80 -32.83 -36.23
CA LEU A 18 -15.09 -33.35 -36.64
C LEU A 18 -15.00 -33.83 -38.09
N VAL A 19 -15.40 -35.07 -38.34
CA VAL A 19 -15.53 -35.64 -39.69
C VAL A 19 -17.02 -35.83 -39.95
N ASP A 20 -17.56 -35.13 -40.96
CA ASP A 20 -18.99 -35.12 -41.30
C ASP A 20 -19.93 -34.77 -40.11
N GLY A 21 -19.48 -33.90 -39.21
CA GLY A 21 -20.24 -33.47 -38.04
C GLY A 21 -20.22 -34.47 -36.87
N VAL A 22 -19.52 -35.59 -37.01
CA VAL A 22 -19.28 -36.56 -35.94
C VAL A 22 -17.85 -36.39 -35.42
N ARG A 23 -17.68 -36.49 -34.10
CA ARG A 23 -16.36 -36.46 -33.48
C ARG A 23 -15.48 -37.57 -34.05
N GLY A 24 -14.37 -37.18 -34.68
CA GLY A 24 -13.36 -38.12 -35.16
C GLY A 24 -12.80 -38.92 -33.98
N ASN A 25 -12.53 -40.20 -34.20
CA ASN A 25 -12.04 -41.11 -33.15
C ASN A 25 -10.52 -41.32 -33.23
N ASP A 26 -9.81 -40.46 -33.97
CA ASP A 26 -8.35 -40.50 -34.12
C ASP A 26 -7.68 -39.69 -32.99
N PRO A 27 -6.88 -40.32 -32.12
CA PRO A 27 -6.17 -39.61 -31.06
C PRO A 27 -5.14 -38.58 -31.58
N LEU A 28 -4.72 -38.64 -32.86
CA LEU A 28 -3.81 -37.68 -33.49
C LEU A 28 -4.49 -36.37 -33.88
N THR A 29 -5.82 -36.31 -33.86
CA THR A 29 -6.59 -35.11 -34.24
C THR A 29 -7.09 -34.34 -33.02
N VAL A 30 -6.53 -34.67 -31.85
CA VAL A 30 -6.77 -34.00 -30.58
C VAL A 30 -5.61 -33.06 -30.28
N THR A 31 -5.91 -31.78 -30.07
CA THR A 31 -4.94 -30.82 -29.54
C THR A 31 -5.42 -30.33 -28.19
N ALA A 32 -4.51 -30.30 -27.20
CA ALA A 32 -4.77 -29.73 -25.88
C ALA A 32 -3.95 -28.44 -25.72
N ALA A 33 -4.57 -27.42 -25.13
CA ALA A 33 -3.91 -26.19 -24.72
C ALA A 33 -4.28 -25.86 -23.28
N LEU A 34 -3.34 -25.27 -22.54
CA LEU A 34 -3.62 -24.74 -21.21
C LEU A 34 -4.02 -23.28 -21.35
N ALA A 35 -5.18 -22.93 -20.80
CA ALA A 35 -5.60 -21.55 -20.62
C ALA A 35 -5.53 -21.20 -19.14
N VAL A 36 -4.81 -20.13 -18.81
CA VAL A 36 -4.66 -19.63 -17.44
C VAL A 36 -5.48 -18.34 -17.33
N VAL A 37 -6.49 -18.35 -16.46
CA VAL A 37 -7.32 -17.20 -16.13
C VAL A 37 -6.95 -16.74 -14.73
N LYS A 38 -6.54 -15.49 -14.58
CA LYS A 38 -6.32 -14.88 -13.26
C LYS A 38 -7.50 -13.97 -12.94
N ILE A 39 -8.24 -14.30 -11.89
CA ILE A 39 -9.21 -13.38 -11.29
C ILE A 39 -8.39 -12.30 -10.59
N LEU A 40 -8.55 -11.06 -11.03
CA LEU A 40 -7.91 -9.92 -10.37
C LEU A 40 -8.79 -9.50 -9.21
N ASP A 41 -8.16 -9.22 -8.08
CA ASP A 41 -8.79 -8.55 -6.96
C ASP A 41 -9.32 -7.18 -7.40
N VAL A 42 -10.52 -6.82 -6.94
CA VAL A 42 -11.10 -5.50 -7.21
C VAL A 42 -10.60 -4.60 -6.09
N ASN A 43 -9.91 -3.52 -6.44
CA ASN A 43 -9.40 -2.57 -5.46
C ASN A 43 -10.55 -1.85 -4.74
N ASP A 44 -10.98 -2.37 -3.60
CA ASP A 44 -12.18 -1.92 -2.89
C ASP A 44 -11.89 -1.37 -1.48
N GLU A 45 -10.69 -1.54 -0.94
CA GLU A 45 -10.28 -1.02 0.35
C GLU A 45 -9.02 -0.14 0.26
N PRO A 46 -9.03 1.09 0.77
CA PRO A 46 -7.84 1.95 0.74
C PRO A 46 -6.76 1.49 1.75
N PRO A 47 -5.51 1.98 1.60
CA PRO A 47 -4.52 1.87 2.66
C PRO A 47 -5.00 2.66 3.89
N GLN A 48 -4.94 2.08 5.09
CA GLN A 48 -5.45 2.65 6.34
C GLN A 48 -4.37 2.78 7.41
N PHE A 49 -4.25 3.97 8.00
CA PHE A 49 -3.47 4.17 9.22
C PHE A 49 -4.15 3.50 10.43
N ASN A 50 -3.36 2.93 11.34
CA ASN A 50 -3.90 2.31 12.57
C ASN A 50 -4.56 3.33 13.52
N ARG A 51 -4.28 4.63 13.37
CA ARG A 51 -4.98 5.74 14.05
C ARG A 51 -5.11 6.94 13.12
N ARG A 52 -6.11 7.78 13.38
CA ARG A 52 -6.32 9.04 12.64
C ARG A 52 -5.48 10.20 13.16
N GLU A 53 -5.07 10.14 14.42
CA GLU A 53 -4.37 11.20 15.13
C GLU A 53 -3.25 10.63 16.00
N TYR A 54 -2.12 11.32 16.03
CA TYR A 54 -0.94 11.02 16.84
C TYR A 54 -0.46 12.30 17.51
N PHE A 55 0.01 12.15 18.74
CA PHE A 55 0.59 13.22 19.54
C PHE A 55 1.97 12.76 19.99
N VAL A 56 2.98 13.58 19.75
CA VAL A 56 4.37 13.28 20.10
C VAL A 56 4.98 14.51 20.74
N GLU A 57 5.68 14.32 21.86
CA GLU A 57 6.47 15.36 22.50
C GLU A 57 7.96 15.11 22.23
N ILE A 58 8.66 16.11 21.68
CA ILE A 58 10.11 16.07 21.44
C ILE A 58 10.78 17.35 21.90
N PRO A 59 12.01 17.29 22.42
CA PRO A 59 12.74 18.50 22.76
C PRO A 59 13.20 19.25 21.49
N GLU A 60 13.25 20.58 21.55
CA GLU A 60 13.68 21.44 20.42
C GLU A 60 15.10 21.13 19.92
N ASN A 61 15.96 20.61 20.80
CA ASN A 61 17.35 20.26 20.51
C ASN A 61 17.55 18.80 20.08
N ILE A 62 16.46 18.10 19.72
CA ILE A 62 16.53 16.74 19.21
C ILE A 62 17.47 16.67 17.98
N PRO A 63 18.42 15.71 17.93
CA PRO A 63 19.34 15.62 16.80
C PRO A 63 18.62 15.30 15.48
N GLU A 64 19.10 15.89 14.38
CA GLU A 64 18.70 15.51 13.03
C GLU A 64 18.87 14.00 12.80
N GLY A 65 17.94 13.39 12.06
CA GLY A 65 17.85 11.95 11.80
C GLY A 65 17.19 11.15 12.94
N SER A 66 16.95 11.75 14.10
CA SER A 66 16.28 11.09 15.22
C SER A 66 14.83 10.75 14.85
N ALA A 67 14.40 9.54 15.21
CA ALA A 67 13.01 9.12 15.04
C ALA A 67 12.13 9.75 16.12
N LEU A 68 10.88 10.07 15.77
CA LEU A 68 9.87 10.50 16.73
C LEU A 68 9.64 9.39 17.77
N PRO A 69 9.86 9.66 19.07
CA PRO A 69 9.71 8.66 20.12
C PRO A 69 8.23 8.27 20.26
N GLU A 70 7.98 7.03 20.68
CA GLU A 70 6.64 6.51 21.01
C GLU A 70 5.59 6.59 19.87
N LEU A 71 6.01 6.90 18.65
CA LEU A 71 5.16 6.91 17.47
C LEU A 71 4.87 5.48 16.99
N ASN A 72 3.78 4.88 17.48
CA ASN A 72 3.29 3.59 17.00
C ASN A 72 2.34 3.75 15.81
N MET A 73 2.90 4.16 14.67
CA MET A 73 2.17 4.35 13.42
C MET A 73 2.41 3.18 12.47
N SER A 74 1.34 2.64 11.91
CA SER A 74 1.39 1.64 10.85
C SER A 74 0.29 1.91 9.81
N VAL A 75 0.52 1.47 8.58
CA VAL A 75 -0.45 1.52 7.49
C VAL A 75 -0.67 0.10 6.97
N THR A 76 -1.94 -0.26 6.76
CA THR A 76 -2.35 -1.56 6.22
C THR A 76 -3.37 -1.36 5.11
N ASP A 77 -3.15 -2.04 4.01
CA ASP A 77 -4.02 -2.14 2.85
C ASP A 77 -4.31 -3.63 2.64
N PRO A 78 -5.57 -4.08 2.77
CA PRO A 78 -5.90 -5.50 2.77
C PRO A 78 -5.96 -6.12 1.37
N ASP A 79 -5.87 -5.30 0.31
CA ASP A 79 -5.97 -5.77 -1.07
C ASP A 79 -4.73 -6.59 -1.48
N GLU A 80 -4.80 -7.27 -2.63
CA GLU A 80 -3.72 -8.16 -3.06
C GLU A 80 -2.75 -7.53 -4.07
N GLY A 81 -1.45 -7.77 -3.84
CA GLY A 81 -0.39 -7.44 -4.80
C GLY A 81 -0.27 -5.95 -5.08
N ASN A 82 -0.52 -5.54 -6.33
CA ASN A 82 -0.37 -4.15 -6.74
C ASN A 82 -1.50 -3.24 -6.25
N ASN A 83 -2.66 -3.81 -5.88
CA ASN A 83 -3.78 -3.05 -5.33
C ASN A 83 -3.42 -2.53 -3.92
N SER A 84 -2.74 -3.35 -3.11
CA SER A 84 -2.22 -2.91 -1.81
C SER A 84 -0.86 -2.24 -1.83
N ALA A 85 -0.36 -1.83 -3.00
CA ALA A 85 0.87 -1.08 -3.12
C ALA A 85 0.62 0.42 -2.97
N PHE A 86 1.15 1.02 -1.92
CA PHE A 86 0.91 2.42 -1.57
C PHE A 86 2.21 3.20 -1.33
N SER A 87 2.11 4.50 -1.58
CA SER A 87 3.11 5.53 -1.26
C SER A 87 2.78 6.21 0.05
N LEU A 88 3.81 6.72 0.74
CA LEU A 88 3.73 7.44 2.00
C LEU A 88 4.40 8.81 1.86
N GLU A 89 3.63 9.85 2.12
CA GLU A 89 4.07 11.25 2.00
C GLU A 89 3.67 12.06 3.24
N LEU A 90 4.44 13.12 3.53
CA LEU A 90 4.07 14.11 4.56
C LEU A 90 3.76 15.43 3.88
N ASN A 91 2.57 15.96 4.19
CA ASN A 91 2.28 17.37 4.01
C ASN A 91 2.75 18.08 5.29
N ASP A 92 4.04 18.44 5.30
CA ASP A 92 4.69 19.20 6.36
C ASP A 92 5.12 20.57 5.81
N ILE A 93 4.47 21.64 6.26
CA ILE A 93 4.77 23.02 5.84
C ILE A 93 6.16 23.45 6.33
N SER A 94 6.63 22.89 7.45
CA SER A 94 7.94 23.24 8.01
C SER A 94 9.10 22.57 7.26
N GLY A 95 8.85 21.44 6.58
CA GLY A 95 9.88 20.59 6.00
C GLY A 95 10.86 20.03 7.04
N ALA A 96 10.51 20.05 8.33
CA ALA A 96 11.36 19.59 9.42
C ALA A 96 11.29 18.08 9.62
N PHE A 97 10.36 17.38 8.95
CA PHE A 97 10.14 15.95 9.13
C PHE A 97 10.16 15.17 7.81
N ILE A 98 10.63 13.92 7.88
CA ILE A 98 10.57 12.95 6.79
C ILE A 98 9.90 11.66 7.25
N ILE A 99 9.17 11.02 6.33
CA ILE A 99 8.54 9.71 6.53
C ILE A 99 9.33 8.59 5.87
N GLU A 100 9.46 7.46 6.56
CA GLU A 100 10.06 6.21 6.09
C GLU A 100 9.17 5.00 6.50
N PRO A 101 8.97 4.00 5.63
CA PRO A 101 9.40 3.97 4.22
C PRO A 101 8.58 4.94 3.35
N LYS A 102 9.01 5.17 2.11
CA LYS A 102 8.26 5.98 1.12
C LYS A 102 7.18 5.20 0.39
N GLN A 103 7.30 3.88 0.35
CA GLN A 103 6.42 2.97 -0.36
C GLN A 103 6.37 1.64 0.39
N ALA A 104 5.24 0.93 0.29
CA ALA A 104 5.06 -0.39 0.86
C ALA A 104 3.98 -1.17 0.09
N VAL A 105 3.87 -2.47 0.39
CA VAL A 105 2.82 -3.35 -0.12
C VAL A 105 2.20 -4.08 1.05
N GLY A 106 0.86 -4.09 1.13
CA GLY A 106 0.09 -4.76 2.17
C GLY A 106 0.18 -4.08 3.53
N SER A 107 1.35 -4.04 4.17
CA SER A 107 1.51 -3.38 5.48
C SER A 107 2.90 -2.82 5.72
N ALA A 108 2.98 -1.72 6.45
CA ALA A 108 4.24 -1.13 6.88
C ALA A 108 4.12 -0.44 8.25
N ASN A 109 5.18 -0.59 9.06
CA ASN A 109 5.42 0.28 10.20
C ASN A 109 6.07 1.57 9.71
N VAL A 110 5.55 2.70 10.18
CA VAL A 110 5.96 4.04 9.73
C VAL A 110 6.87 4.68 10.79
N THR A 111 8.00 5.19 10.34
CA THR A 111 8.91 6.01 11.12
C THR A 111 8.89 7.44 10.58
N ILE A 112 8.74 8.42 11.46
CA ILE A 112 8.95 9.82 11.13
C ILE A 112 10.27 10.26 11.77
N ARG A 113 11.15 10.91 11.00
CA ARG A 113 12.43 11.43 11.48
C ARG A 113 12.50 12.94 11.34
N VAL A 114 13.28 13.55 12.21
CA VAL A 114 13.67 14.97 12.10
C VAL A 114 14.65 15.11 10.95
N ALA A 115 14.35 15.99 10.00
CA ALA A 115 15.17 16.28 8.82
C ALA A 115 15.84 17.66 8.88
N ASN A 116 15.34 18.57 9.71
CA ASN A 116 15.97 19.88 9.94
C ASN A 116 15.82 20.29 11.40
N SER A 117 16.92 20.70 12.03
CA SER A 117 17.05 20.89 13.48
C SER A 117 16.44 22.19 14.03
N SER A 118 15.76 23.02 13.22
CA SER A 118 15.16 24.28 13.70
C SER A 118 13.74 24.07 14.26
N LEU A 119 13.61 23.27 15.31
CA LEU A 119 12.36 23.12 16.06
C LEU A 119 12.28 24.20 17.15
N ASP A 120 12.40 25.46 16.76
CA ASP A 120 12.46 26.60 17.69
C ASP A 120 11.07 26.85 18.32
N TYR A 121 10.91 26.43 19.58
CA TYR A 121 9.64 26.55 20.32
C TYR A 121 9.47 27.92 21.01
N GLU A 122 10.45 28.81 20.93
CA GLU A 122 10.30 30.14 21.51
C GLU A 122 9.41 31.05 20.65
N ASP A 123 9.30 30.77 19.34
CA ASP A 123 8.26 31.35 18.48
C ASP A 123 6.89 30.69 18.79
N PRO A 124 5.90 31.45 19.30
CA PRO A 124 4.57 30.93 19.57
C PRO A 124 3.90 30.27 18.35
N ASN A 125 4.30 30.66 17.13
CA ASN A 125 3.79 30.08 15.88
C ASN A 125 4.47 28.77 15.49
N ARG A 126 5.55 28.36 16.18
CA ARG A 126 6.36 27.16 15.88
C ARG A 126 6.44 26.16 17.04
N ARG A 127 5.73 26.42 18.15
CA ARG A 127 5.57 25.49 19.30
C ARG A 127 4.85 24.19 18.96
N LYS A 128 4.12 24.16 17.85
CA LYS A 128 3.35 22.98 17.43
C LYS A 128 3.49 22.80 15.93
N PHE A 129 3.91 21.61 15.53
CA PHE A 129 3.92 21.17 14.14
C PHE A 129 2.72 20.26 13.91
N ILE A 130 1.88 20.63 12.96
CA ILE A 130 0.75 19.82 12.51
C ILE A 130 1.12 19.26 11.14
N ILE A 131 1.35 17.96 11.10
CA ILE A 131 1.81 17.23 9.92
C ILE A 131 0.68 16.32 9.47
N LEU A 132 0.37 16.31 8.18
CA LEU A 132 -0.59 15.36 7.61
C LEU A 132 0.17 14.27 6.86
N ALA A 133 0.17 13.05 7.39
CA ALA A 133 0.63 11.87 6.67
C ALA A 133 -0.44 11.40 5.68
N VAL A 134 -0.03 11.06 4.47
CA VAL A 134 -0.91 10.61 3.39
C VAL A 134 -0.42 9.25 2.90
N ALA A 135 -1.30 8.25 2.91
CA ALA A 135 -1.09 6.96 2.25
C ALA A 135 -1.93 6.94 0.98
N ARG A 136 -1.32 6.64 -0.18
CA ARG A 136 -2.01 6.64 -1.48
C ARG A 136 -1.56 5.46 -2.33
N GLU A 137 -2.53 4.71 -2.85
CA GLU A 137 -2.29 3.63 -3.80
C GLU A 137 -1.52 4.12 -5.05
N MET A 138 -0.68 3.25 -5.58
CA MET A 138 0.25 3.62 -6.64
C MET A 138 -0.19 3.19 -8.03
N TYR A 139 -0.73 1.97 -8.15
CA TYR A 139 -0.88 1.27 -9.42
C TYR A 139 -2.34 1.07 -9.86
N THR A 140 -3.31 1.48 -9.04
CA THR A 140 -4.74 1.36 -9.28
C THR A 140 -5.24 2.49 -10.18
N GLU A 141 -6.30 2.25 -10.97
CA GLU A 141 -6.89 3.29 -11.82
C GLU A 141 -7.52 4.40 -10.97
N GLN A 142 -8.31 4.01 -9.96
CA GLN A 142 -8.78 4.90 -8.93
C GLN A 142 -7.87 4.77 -7.71
N LYS A 143 -6.97 5.74 -7.54
CA LYS A 143 -6.06 5.77 -6.39
C LYS A 143 -6.78 6.16 -5.12
N LEU A 144 -7.17 5.19 -4.30
CA LEU A 144 -7.69 5.47 -2.98
C LEU A 144 -6.56 5.92 -2.05
N SER A 145 -6.96 6.60 -0.97
CA SER A 145 -6.02 7.17 -0.02
C SER A 145 -6.64 7.35 1.35
N SER A 146 -5.79 7.33 2.37
CA SER A 146 -6.14 7.78 3.71
C SER A 146 -5.12 8.76 4.25
N THR A 147 -5.47 9.42 5.35
CA THR A 147 -4.60 10.39 6.01
C THR A 147 -4.62 10.23 7.53
N ALA A 148 -3.51 10.58 8.16
CA ALA A 148 -3.41 10.72 9.61
C ALA A 148 -2.74 12.05 9.98
N THR A 149 -3.18 12.66 11.07
CA THR A 149 -2.59 13.90 11.60
C THR A 149 -1.60 13.57 12.71
N ILE A 150 -0.41 14.17 12.65
CA ILE A 150 0.60 14.10 13.69
C ILE A 150 0.79 15.49 14.25
N THR A 151 0.55 15.64 15.56
CA THR A 151 0.86 16.85 16.30
C THR A 151 2.15 16.63 17.06
N VAL A 152 3.17 17.43 16.75
CA VAL A 152 4.47 17.42 17.43
C VAL A 152 4.61 18.70 18.23
N SER A 153 5.01 18.59 19.50
CA SER A 153 5.24 19.72 20.41
C SER A 153 6.42 19.52 21.35
#